data_AF-A0A9D0Y5J6-F1
#
_entry.id   AF-A0A9D0Y5J6-F1
#
_cell.length_a   1.000
_cell.length_b   1.000
_cell.length_c   1.000
_cell.angle_alpha   90.00
_cell.angle_beta   90.00
_cell.angle_gamma   90.00
#
_symmetry.space_group_name_H-M   'P 1'
#
loop_
_entity.id
_entity.type
_entity.pdbx_description
1 polymer ?
#
loop_
_entity_poly.entity_id
_entity_poly.type
_entity_poly.pdbx_seq_one_letter_code
_entity_poly.pdbx_strand_id
1 'polypeptide(L)'
;MNIMMHIKINNGTFEDYSEYVSSQSDAMSAFCRDTVLTKVDDHTAIATSELFDPEGMKAMLSSDVAKEYAEKLGLERTLYSLQQYQ
;
A
#
# COMPACT_ATOMS: atom_id res chain seq x y z
N MET A 1 5.99 12.52 6.06
CA MET A 1 7.13 11.82 5.44
C MET A 1 6.65 11.19 4.16
N ASN A 2 7.35 11.39 3.04
CA ASN A 2 6.96 10.74 1.79
C ASN A 2 7.46 9.30 1.80
N ILE A 3 6.60 8.37 1.44
CA ILE A 3 6.92 6.95 1.37
C ILE A 3 6.67 6.40 -0.03
N MET A 4 7.46 5.39 -0.39
CA MET A 4 7.16 4.49 -1.48
C MET A 4 6.96 3.09 -0.90
N MET A 5 5.91 2.42 -1.32
CA MET A 5 5.72 1.00 -1.09
C MET A 5 5.85 0.29 -2.44
N HIS A 6 6.76 -0.68 -2.51
CA HIS A 6 6.86 -1.62 -3.62
C HIS A 6 6.10 -2.89 -3.24
N ILE A 7 5.14 -3.29 -4.07
CA ILE A 7 4.23 -4.40 -3.80
C ILE A 7 4.42 -5.45 -4.87
N LYS A 8 4.68 -6.70 -4.46
CA LYS A 8 4.52 -7.88 -5.32
C LYS A 8 3.23 -8.60 -4.97
N ILE A 9 2.54 -9.08 -6.00
CA ILE A 9 1.23 -9.72 -5.92
C ILE A 9 1.41 -11.16 -6.42
N ASN A 10 1.61 -12.10 -5.50
CA ASN A 10 1.90 -13.48 -5.88
C ASN A 10 0.63 -14.28 -6.26
N ASN A 11 -0.54 -13.90 -5.73
CA ASN A 11 -1.81 -14.59 -5.94
C ASN A 11 -2.92 -13.62 -6.38
N GLY A 12 -2.92 -13.22 -7.64
CA GLY A 12 -3.91 -12.27 -8.20
C GLY A 12 -3.24 -11.29 -9.15
N THR A 13 -3.92 -10.18 -9.40
CA THR A 13 -3.50 -9.14 -10.34
C THR A 13 -3.44 -7.76 -9.68
N PHE A 14 -2.83 -6.81 -10.37
CA PHE A 14 -2.86 -5.40 -10.00
C PHE A 14 -4.28 -4.91 -9.78
N GLU A 15 -5.22 -5.34 -10.61
CA GLU A 15 -6.64 -4.96 -10.54
C GLU A 15 -7.26 -5.42 -9.22
N ASP A 16 -7.03 -6.67 -8.81
CA ASP A 16 -7.49 -7.20 -7.50
C ASP A 16 -6.92 -6.38 -6.33
N TYR A 17 -5.65 -5.99 -6.43
CA TYR A 17 -5.00 -5.17 -5.41
C TYR A 17 -5.52 -3.72 -5.41
N SER A 18 -5.77 -3.15 -6.58
CA SER A 18 -6.32 -1.80 -6.73
C SER A 18 -7.73 -1.70 -6.16
N GLU A 19 -8.57 -2.72 -6.34
CA GLU A 19 -9.89 -2.82 -5.71
C GLU A 19 -9.78 -2.85 -4.18
N TYR A 20 -8.86 -3.65 -3.64
CA TYR A 20 -8.59 -3.67 -2.21
C TYR A 20 -8.17 -2.29 -1.67
N VAL A 21 -7.20 -1.63 -2.31
CA VAL A 21 -6.75 -0.28 -1.90
C VAL A 21 -7.90 0.72 -1.97
N SER A 22 -8.73 0.65 -3.01
CA SER A 22 -9.91 1.51 -3.17
C SER A 22 -10.94 1.27 -2.07
N SER A 23 -11.18 0.02 -1.67
CA SER A 23 -12.11 -0.30 -0.57
C SER A 23 -11.64 0.23 0.79
N GLN A 24 -10.33 0.44 0.94
CA GLN A 24 -9.70 0.90 2.19
C GLN A 24 -9.33 2.39 2.15
N SER A 25 -9.63 3.12 1.07
CA SER A 25 -9.16 4.49 0.86
C SER A 25 -9.57 5.44 1.99
N ASP A 26 -10.80 5.31 2.47
CA ASP A 26 -11.33 6.15 3.53
C ASP A 26 -10.60 5.91 4.86
N ALA A 27 -10.35 4.64 5.19
CA ALA A 27 -9.57 4.27 6.37
C ALA A 27 -8.11 4.71 6.27
N MET A 28 -7.49 4.58 5.08
CA MET A 28 -6.11 4.99 4.85
C MET A 28 -5.93 6.51 4.90
N SER A 29 -6.96 7.29 4.54
CA SER A 29 -6.93 8.75 4.58
C SER A 29 -6.68 9.34 5.97
N ALA A 30 -6.92 8.56 7.03
CA ALA A 30 -6.64 8.94 8.42
C ALA A 30 -5.14 8.95 8.75
N PHE A 31 -4.29 8.33 7.92
CA PHE A 31 -2.87 8.13 8.21
C PHE A 31 -1.95 8.65 7.10
N CYS A 32 -2.45 8.67 5.86
CA CYS A 32 -1.70 9.12 4.71
C CYS A 32 -2.59 9.90 3.73
N ARG A 33 -1.96 10.75 2.92
CA ARG A 33 -2.63 11.55 1.88
C ARG A 33 -1.85 11.53 0.58
N ASP A 34 -2.47 12.03 -0.47
CA ASP A 34 -1.87 12.11 -1.81
C ASP A 34 -1.33 10.75 -2.30
N THR A 35 -2.07 9.69 -1.97
CA THR A 35 -1.71 8.32 -2.36
C THR A 35 -1.89 8.15 -3.86
N VAL A 36 -0.82 7.77 -4.54
CA VAL A 36 -0.81 7.40 -5.95
C VAL A 36 -0.43 5.94 -6.06
N LEU A 37 -1.34 5.11 -6.57
CA LEU A 37 -1.10 3.71 -6.88
C LEU A 37 -0.80 3.57 -8.39
N THR A 38 0.34 2.97 -8.70
CA THR A 38 0.83 2.81 -10.07
C THR A 38 1.00 1.33 -10.40
N LYS A 39 0.45 0.89 -11.54
CA LYS A 39 0.70 -0.44 -12.11
C LYS A 39 2.09 -0.46 -12.75
N VAL A 40 2.95 -1.38 -12.31
CA VAL A 40 4.22 -1.68 -13.00
C VAL A 40 3.98 -2.77 -14.03
N ASP A 41 3.36 -3.87 -13.58
CA ASP A 41 2.85 -4.97 -14.39
C ASP A 41 1.66 -5.64 -13.66
N ASP A 42 1.18 -6.77 -14.15
CA ASP A 42 0.03 -7.47 -13.56
C ASP A 42 0.30 -7.99 -12.14
N HIS A 43 1.57 -8.18 -11.75
CA HIS A 43 1.95 -8.75 -10.45
C HIS A 43 2.78 -7.78 -9.60
N THR A 44 2.95 -6.54 -10.03
CA THR A 44 3.80 -5.54 -9.38
C THR A 44 3.12 -4.18 -9.36
N ALA A 45 3.06 -3.57 -8.18
CA ALA A 45 2.53 -2.23 -7.98
C ALA A 45 3.52 -1.36 -7.19
N ILE A 46 3.45 -0.05 -7.41
CA ILE A 46 4.13 0.94 -6.59
C ILE A 46 3.07 1.90 -6.04
N ALA A 47 3.08 2.11 -4.72
CA ALA A 47 2.28 3.13 -4.07
C ALA A 47 3.19 4.22 -3.51
N THR A 48 2.93 5.49 -3.83
CA THR A 48 3.58 6.63 -3.18
C THR A 48 2.56 7.40 -2.38
N SER A 49 2.92 7.88 -1.19
CA SER A 49 1.99 8.62 -0.34
C SER A 49 2.74 9.54 0.63
N GLU A 50 2.09 10.62 1.07
CA GLU A 50 2.53 11.39 2.22
C GLU A 50 1.98 10.75 3.50
N LEU A 51 2.85 10.08 4.25
CA LEU A 51 2.54 9.47 5.54
C LEU A 51 2.70 10.51 6.66
N PHE A 52 1.62 10.80 7.36
CA PHE A 52 1.62 11.73 8.51
C PHE A 52 1.35 11.03 9.86
N ASP A 53 0.82 9.80 9.86
CA ASP A 53 0.74 8.94 11.05
C ASP A 53 1.32 7.54 10.77
N PRO A 54 2.62 7.33 11.01
CA PRO A 54 3.28 6.04 10.79
C PRO A 54 2.78 4.92 11.70
N GLU A 55 2.43 5.23 12.95
CA GLU A 55 1.98 4.22 13.92
C GLU A 55 0.58 3.73 13.57
N GLY A 56 -0.31 4.64 13.17
CA GLY A 56 -1.64 4.31 12.66
C GLY A 56 -1.60 3.44 11.41
N MET A 57 -0.74 3.78 10.43
CA MET A 57 -0.55 2.95 9.23
C MET A 57 -0.01 1.55 9.56
N LYS A 58 0.95 1.46 10.49
CA LYS A 58 1.50 0.17 10.94
C LYS A 58 0.45 -0.69 11.64
N ALA A 59 -0.39 -0.09 12.48
CA ALA A 59 -1.49 -0.78 13.14
C ALA A 59 -2.54 -1.27 12.13
N MET A 60 -2.89 -0.45 11.14
CA MET A 60 -3.83 -0.81 10.07
C MET A 60 -3.30 -1.99 9.24
N LEU A 61 -2.03 -1.95 8.81
CA LEU A 61 -1.40 -3.06 8.09
C LEU A 61 -1.26 -4.34 8.94
N SER A 62 -1.26 -4.21 10.27
CA SER A 62 -1.20 -5.32 11.21
C SER A 62 -2.57 -5.86 11.62
N SER A 63 -3.66 -5.22 11.18
CA SER A 63 -5.02 -5.68 11.44
C SER A 63 -5.30 -7.02 10.78
N ASP A 64 -6.20 -7.81 11.36
CA ASP A 64 -6.52 -9.14 10.85
C ASP A 64 -7.10 -9.09 9.44
N VAL A 65 -7.90 -8.06 9.13
CA VAL A 65 -8.41 -7.82 7.78
C VAL A 65 -7.28 -7.54 6.79
N ALA A 66 -6.32 -6.68 7.16
CA ALA A 66 -5.19 -6.38 6.26
C ALA A 66 -4.26 -7.59 6.05
N LYS A 67 -4.11 -8.45 7.06
CA LYS A 67 -3.36 -9.70 6.98
C LYS A 67 -4.08 -10.73 6.10
N GLU A 68 -5.38 -10.93 6.29
CA GLU A 68 -6.17 -11.88 5.50
C GLU A 68 -6.12 -11.54 4.00
N TYR A 69 -6.27 -10.26 3.65
CA TYR A 69 -6.12 -9.82 2.26
C TYR A 69 -4.68 -9.94 1.75
N ALA A 70 -3.68 -9.68 2.60
CA ALA A 70 -2.28 -9.87 2.22
C ALA A 70 -1.96 -11.35 1.96
N GLU A 71 -2.50 -12.27 2.74
CA GLU A 71 -2.35 -13.71 2.53
C GLU A 71 -3.10 -14.17 1.28
N LYS A 72 -4.35 -13.72 1.11
CA LYS A 72 -5.18 -14.04 -0.07
C LYS A 72 -4.50 -13.65 -1.38
N LEU A 73 -3.97 -12.43 -1.44
CA LEU A 73 -3.33 -11.90 -2.64
C LEU A 73 -1.81 -12.21 -2.71
N GLY A 74 -1.26 -12.87 -1.70
CA GLY A 74 0.17 -13.18 -1.60
C GLY A 74 1.04 -11.92 -1.66
N LEU A 75 0.65 -10.86 -0.94
CA LEU A 75 1.29 -9.55 -1.00
C LEU A 75 2.62 -9.52 -0.25
N GLU A 76 3.69 -9.18 -0.96
CA GLU A 76 4.97 -8.79 -0.36
C GLU A 76 5.13 -7.28 -0.49
N ARG A 77 5.36 -6.60 0.64
CA ARG A 77 5.47 -5.13 0.68
C ARG A 77 6.86 -4.73 1.16
N THR A 78 7.56 -3.92 0.38
CA THR A 78 8.82 -3.28 0.78
C THR A 78 8.59 -1.78 0.89
N LEU A 79 8.93 -1.20 2.04
CA LEU A 79 8.70 0.22 2.33
C LEU A 79 10.01 1.01 2.24
N TYR A 80 9.96 2.15 1.56
CA TYR A 80 11.08 3.07 1.41
C TYR A 80 10.66 4.46 1.90
N SER A 81 11.58 5.15 2.57
CA SER A 81 11.44 6.59 2.83
C SER A 81 11.95 7.36 1.61
N LEU A 82 11.14 8.28 1.12
CA LEU A 82 11.48 9.15 -0.01
C LEU A 82 11.93 10.52 0.49
N GLN A 83 12.93 11.04 -0.19
CA GLN A 83 13.42 12.41 -0.04
C GLN A 83 13.49 13.03 -1.42
N GLN A 84 13.24 14.35 -1.49
CA GLN A 84 13.37 15.06 -2.75
C GLN A 84 14.81 14.95 -3.26
N TYR A 85 14.96 14.75 -4.56
CA TYR A 85 16.26 14.83 -5.20
C TYR A 85 16.82 16.24 -5.05
N GLN A 86 18.04 16.36 -4.54
CA GLN A 86 18.75 17.62 -4.31
C GLN A 86 19.86 17.81 -5.35
#